data_AF-A0A821JNT1-F1
#
_entry.id   AF-A0A821JNT1-F1
#
_cell.length_a   1.000
_cell.length_b   1.000
_cell.length_c   1.000
_cell.angle_alpha   90.00
_cell.angle_beta   90.00
_cell.angle_gamma   90.00
#
_symmetry.space_group_name_H-M   'P 1'
#
loop_
_entity.id
_entity.type
_entity.pdbx_description
1 polymer ?
#
loop_
_entity_poly.entity_id
_entity_poly.type
_entity_poly.pdbx_seq_one_letter_code
_entity_poly.pdbx_strand_id
1 'polypeptide(L)'
;MNLGDRMPNEQLLQLTGQPHISDLLVRNRLRWFGHVNRMHTEDNEPSMVKKVAFSYFPRANKPRNMGTRKRWQDKITEDLEKFNIRNWRRETLDKDKWRETINRFAHSNDPSSNISEVVQQYKQKSDKRRVASNVPPPPKVTEVLTKQGLKNNDGTYTCPNSKCPRRIFKAQGITRHVNTCAPEWCKKHKIPTNLVK
;
A
#
# COMPACT_ATOMS: atom_id res chain seq x y z
N MET A 1 -2.40 5.09 20.54
CA MET A 1 -2.27 5.58 19.15
C MET A 1 -3.49 6.41 18.84
N ASN A 2 -3.34 7.53 18.14
CA ASN A 2 -4.47 8.26 17.58
C ASN A 2 -4.75 7.75 16.16
N LEU A 3 -6.00 7.80 15.69
CA LEU A 3 -6.36 7.37 14.33
C LEU A 3 -5.58 8.12 13.22
N GLY A 4 -5.06 9.31 13.51
CA GLY A 4 -4.20 10.09 12.59
C GLY A 4 -2.74 9.61 12.51
N ASP A 5 -2.31 8.69 13.36
CA ASP A 5 -0.95 8.15 13.35
C ASP A 5 -0.83 7.10 12.23
N ARG A 6 -0.31 7.52 11.07
CA ARG A 6 -0.14 6.63 9.92
C ARG A 6 0.97 5.60 10.18
N MET A 7 0.61 4.33 10.09
CA MET A 7 1.50 3.16 10.16
C MET A 7 1.18 2.23 8.99
N PRO A 8 2.18 1.62 8.32
CA PRO A 8 1.92 0.65 7.26
C PRO A 8 1.30 -0.64 7.82
N ASN A 9 0.52 -1.33 6.98
CA ASN A 9 -0.23 -2.53 7.38
C ASN A 9 0.69 -3.65 7.87
N GLU A 10 1.85 -3.83 7.25
CA GLU A 10 2.83 -4.84 7.64
C GLU A 10 3.30 -4.65 9.07
N GLN A 11 3.53 -3.39 9.48
CA GLN A 11 3.95 -3.05 10.83
C GLN A 11 2.81 -3.23 11.83
N LEU A 12 1.58 -2.88 11.46
CA LEU A 12 0.42 -3.15 12.30
C LEU A 12 0.23 -4.64 12.55
N LEU A 13 0.32 -5.48 11.51
CA LEU A 13 0.20 -6.93 11.63
C LEU A 13 1.31 -7.54 12.50
N GLN A 14 2.55 -7.04 12.39
CA GLN A 14 3.67 -7.44 13.25
C GLN A 14 3.48 -7.03 14.71
N LEU A 15 2.86 -5.88 14.98
CA LEU A 15 2.60 -5.44 16.35
C LEU A 15 1.45 -6.21 17.00
N THR A 16 0.41 -6.53 16.22
CA THR A 16 -0.77 -7.23 16.73
C THR A 16 -0.62 -8.75 16.70
N GLY A 17 0.40 -9.27 16.02
CA GLY A 17 0.53 -10.71 15.73
C GLY A 17 -0.59 -11.24 14.85
N GLN A 18 -1.34 -10.36 14.19
CA GLN A 18 -2.45 -10.79 13.34
C GLN A 18 -1.92 -11.31 12.00
N PRO A 19 -2.56 -12.35 11.46
CA PRO A 19 -2.20 -12.86 10.15
C PRO A 19 -2.66 -11.93 9.04
N HIS A 20 -1.97 -11.98 7.90
CA HIS A 20 -2.40 -11.23 6.73
C HIS A 20 -3.75 -11.76 6.22
N ILE A 21 -4.60 -10.87 5.73
CA ILE A 21 -5.92 -11.25 5.22
C ILE A 21 -5.84 -12.26 4.07
N SER A 22 -4.79 -12.18 3.25
CA SER A 22 -4.55 -13.17 2.19
C SER A 22 -4.42 -14.58 2.75
N ASP A 23 -3.74 -14.74 3.89
CA ASP A 23 -3.48 -16.05 4.48
C ASP A 23 -4.75 -16.61 5.13
N LEU A 24 -5.60 -15.73 5.69
CA LEU A 24 -6.95 -16.11 6.13
C LEU A 24 -7.83 -16.60 4.97
N LEU A 25 -7.79 -15.92 3.83
CA LEU A 25 -8.55 -16.31 2.64
C LEU A 25 -8.09 -17.67 2.12
N VAL A 26 -6.78 -17.86 2.04
CA VAL A 26 -6.16 -19.11 1.62
C VAL A 26 -6.52 -20.26 2.58
N ARG A 27 -6.42 -20.02 3.91
CA ARG A 27 -6.85 -20.97 4.94
C ARG A 27 -8.30 -21.39 4.75
N ASN A 28 -9.20 -20.45 4.54
CA ASN A 28 -10.62 -20.73 4.35
C ASN A 28 -10.87 -21.52 3.06
N ARG A 29 -10.15 -21.21 1.97
CA ARG A 29 -10.25 -21.94 0.70
C ARG A 29 -9.82 -23.40 0.85
N LEU A 30 -8.68 -23.65 1.49
CA LEU A 30 -8.17 -25.00 1.74
C LEU A 30 -9.03 -25.79 2.73
N ARG A 31 -9.61 -25.12 3.74
CA ARG A 31 -10.60 -25.74 4.65
C ARG A 31 -11.81 -26.25 3.88
N TRP A 32 -12.39 -25.42 3.02
CA TRP A 32 -13.54 -25.82 2.19
C TRP A 32 -13.15 -26.91 1.18
N PHE A 33 -11.98 -26.79 0.53
CA PHE A 33 -11.47 -27.81 -0.39
C PHE A 33 -11.34 -29.19 0.27
N GLY A 34 -10.74 -29.26 1.47
CA GLY A 34 -10.66 -30.52 2.21
C GLY A 34 -12.03 -31.05 2.62
N HIS A 35 -12.98 -30.18 2.97
CA HIS A 35 -14.36 -30.59 3.21
C HIS A 35 -14.98 -31.21 1.96
N VAL A 36 -14.90 -30.55 0.80
CA VAL A 36 -15.38 -31.08 -0.48
C VAL A 36 -14.73 -32.42 -0.82
N ASN A 37 -13.44 -32.61 -0.57
CA ASN A 37 -12.78 -33.89 -0.81
C ASN A 37 -13.32 -35.02 0.10
N ARG A 38 -13.82 -34.71 1.30
CA ARG A 38 -14.46 -35.67 2.20
C ARG A 38 -15.98 -35.80 2.01
N MET A 39 -16.60 -35.03 1.10
CA MET A 39 -18.04 -35.12 0.88
C MET A 39 -18.39 -36.39 0.10
N HIS A 40 -18.97 -37.34 0.81
CA HIS A 40 -19.59 -38.55 0.28
C HIS A 40 -21.09 -38.54 0.58
N THR A 41 -21.87 -39.27 -0.21
CA THR A 41 -23.29 -39.56 0.09
C THR A 41 -23.39 -40.68 1.11
N GLU A 42 -24.61 -40.98 1.56
CA GLU A 42 -24.88 -42.08 2.51
C GLU A 42 -24.41 -43.44 1.98
N ASP A 43 -24.48 -43.64 0.66
CA ASP A 43 -23.97 -44.83 -0.04
C ASP A 43 -22.45 -44.85 -0.24
N ASN A 44 -21.72 -43.95 0.42
CA ASN A 44 -20.27 -43.76 0.29
C ASN A 44 -19.79 -43.29 -1.10
N GLU A 45 -20.73 -42.94 -2.00
CA GLU A 45 -20.44 -42.40 -3.33
C GLU A 45 -19.98 -40.93 -3.26
N PRO A 46 -19.16 -40.43 -4.20
CA PRO A 46 -18.78 -39.02 -4.23
C PRO A 46 -20.01 -38.12 -4.38
N SER A 47 -20.17 -37.14 -3.48
CA SER A 47 -21.25 -36.15 -3.55
C SER A 47 -21.19 -35.37 -4.88
N MET A 48 -22.35 -34.86 -5.34
CA MET A 48 -22.44 -34.01 -6.53
C MET A 48 -21.47 -32.83 -6.47
N VAL A 49 -21.28 -32.21 -5.29
CA VAL A 49 -20.33 -31.10 -5.10
C VAL A 49 -18.90 -31.55 -5.39
N LYS A 50 -18.50 -32.72 -4.90
CA LYS A 50 -17.19 -33.33 -5.15
C LYS A 50 -17.02 -33.67 -6.63
N LYS A 51 -18.05 -34.26 -7.25
CA LYS A 51 -18.07 -34.58 -8.69
C LYS A 51 -17.87 -33.33 -9.54
N VAL A 52 -18.62 -32.25 -9.28
CA VAL A 52 -18.49 -30.98 -10.02
C VAL A 52 -17.13 -30.31 -9.77
N ALA A 53 -16.66 -30.28 -8.52
CA ALA A 53 -15.38 -29.64 -8.16
C ALA A 53 -14.17 -30.28 -8.87
N PHE A 54 -14.20 -31.60 -9.10
CA PHE A 54 -13.13 -32.34 -9.77
C PHE A 54 -13.43 -32.67 -11.23
N SER A 55 -14.62 -32.33 -11.74
CA SER A 55 -14.98 -32.58 -13.14
C SER A 55 -14.15 -31.70 -14.08
N TYR A 56 -13.63 -32.33 -15.14
CA TYR A 56 -13.08 -31.62 -16.28
C TYR A 56 -14.18 -31.47 -17.32
N PHE A 57 -14.45 -30.25 -17.78
CA PHE A 57 -15.43 -29.98 -18.84
C PHE A 57 -14.70 -29.76 -20.17
N PRO A 58 -14.45 -30.81 -20.98
CA PRO A 58 -13.61 -30.74 -22.17
C PRO A 58 -14.17 -29.87 -23.31
N ARG A 59 -15.48 -29.57 -23.32
CA ARG A 59 -16.13 -28.78 -24.39
C ARG A 59 -16.53 -27.37 -24.00
N ALA A 60 -16.21 -26.92 -22.80
CA ALA A 60 -16.47 -25.54 -22.38
C ALA A 60 -15.38 -24.62 -22.95
N ASN A 61 -15.46 -24.32 -24.24
CA ASN A 61 -14.61 -23.29 -24.85
C ASN A 61 -14.87 -21.96 -24.12
N LYS A 62 -13.79 -21.37 -23.61
CA LYS A 62 -13.85 -20.11 -22.89
C LYS A 62 -14.37 -19.01 -23.83
N PRO A 63 -15.36 -18.19 -23.43
CA PRO A 63 -15.73 -17.02 -24.20
C PRO A 63 -14.50 -16.13 -24.39
N ARG A 64 -14.15 -15.82 -25.64
CA ARG A 64 -12.96 -15.02 -26.03
C ARG A 64 -12.88 -13.67 -25.30
N ASN A 65 -14.02 -13.20 -24.78
CA ASN A 65 -14.20 -11.89 -24.16
C ASN A 65 -14.16 -11.91 -22.62
N MET A 66 -14.09 -13.08 -21.98
CA MET A 66 -13.79 -13.17 -20.55
C MET A 66 -12.27 -13.21 -20.39
N GLY A 67 -11.67 -12.20 -19.77
CA GLY A 67 -10.24 -12.18 -19.44
C GLY A 67 -9.76 -13.41 -18.65
N THR A 68 -8.47 -13.50 -18.37
CA THR A 68 -7.82 -14.62 -17.64
C THR A 68 -8.18 -14.64 -16.15
N ARG A 69 -9.46 -14.83 -15.81
CA ARG A 69 -9.84 -15.15 -14.42
C ARG A 69 -9.29 -16.53 -14.08
N LYS A 70 -8.39 -16.60 -13.09
CA LYS A 70 -7.90 -17.86 -12.50
C LYS A 70 -9.13 -18.66 -12.02
N ARG A 71 -9.28 -19.92 -12.43
CA ARG A 71 -10.34 -20.79 -11.94
C ARG A 71 -10.16 -21.00 -10.45
N TRP A 72 -11.25 -21.33 -9.75
CA TRP A 72 -11.15 -21.71 -8.36
C TRP A 72 -10.19 -22.89 -8.15
N GLN A 73 -10.19 -23.87 -9.08
CA GLN A 73 -9.23 -24.96 -9.10
C GLN A 73 -7.78 -24.47 -9.25
N ASP A 74 -7.51 -23.54 -10.16
CA ASP A 74 -6.16 -22.97 -10.33
C ASP A 74 -5.68 -22.28 -9.04
N LYS A 75 -6.60 -21.62 -8.31
CA LYS A 75 -6.31 -21.02 -7.01
C LYS A 75 -6.03 -22.04 -5.92
N ILE A 76 -6.71 -23.18 -5.92
CA ILE A 76 -6.39 -24.27 -5.01
C ILE A 76 -5.02 -24.87 -5.34
N THR A 77 -4.70 -25.07 -6.61
CA THR A 77 -3.38 -25.56 -7.02
C THR A 77 -2.27 -24.60 -6.58
N GLU A 78 -2.42 -23.29 -6.82
CA GLU A 78 -1.49 -22.25 -6.37
C GLU A 78 -1.32 -22.26 -4.84
N ASP A 79 -2.41 -22.41 -4.08
CA ASP A 79 -2.35 -22.49 -2.62
C ASP A 79 -1.63 -23.78 -2.14
N LEU A 80 -1.92 -24.93 -2.76
CA LEU A 80 -1.27 -26.20 -2.43
C LEU A 80 0.24 -26.16 -2.72
N GLU A 81 0.63 -25.54 -3.83
CA GLU A 81 2.03 -25.30 -4.18
C GLU A 81 2.71 -24.34 -3.20
N LYS A 82 2.04 -23.23 -2.83
CA LYS A 82 2.53 -22.26 -1.85
C LYS A 82 2.89 -22.92 -0.52
N PHE A 83 2.15 -23.95 -0.12
CA PHE A 83 2.40 -24.69 1.13
C PHE A 83 3.08 -26.05 0.94
N ASN A 84 3.53 -26.37 -0.28
CA ASN A 84 4.18 -27.64 -0.62
C ASN A 84 3.37 -28.89 -0.21
N ILE A 85 2.04 -28.83 -0.30
CA ILE A 85 1.13 -29.94 0.03
C ILE A 85 0.92 -30.78 -1.23
N ARG A 86 1.69 -31.86 -1.37
CA ARG A 86 1.62 -32.75 -2.55
C ARG A 86 0.57 -33.86 -2.39
N ASN A 87 0.47 -34.44 -1.19
CA ASN A 87 -0.40 -35.59 -0.92
C ASN A 87 -1.77 -35.21 -0.36
N TRP A 88 -2.32 -34.07 -0.80
CA TRP A 88 -3.57 -33.50 -0.29
C TRP A 88 -4.75 -34.48 -0.38
N ARG A 89 -4.79 -35.40 -1.36
CA ARG A 89 -5.87 -36.40 -1.50
C ARG A 89 -6.00 -37.31 -0.28
N ARG A 90 -4.87 -37.69 0.33
CA ARG A 90 -4.82 -38.54 1.53
C ARG A 90 -4.85 -37.69 2.80
N GLU A 91 -4.11 -36.58 2.81
CA GLU A 91 -4.02 -35.71 3.99
C GLU A 91 -5.36 -35.06 4.35
N THR A 92 -6.20 -34.75 3.36
CA THR A 92 -7.53 -34.19 3.62
C THR A 92 -8.51 -35.20 4.22
N LEU A 93 -8.24 -36.51 4.20
CA LEU A 93 -9.12 -37.51 4.83
C LEU A 93 -9.07 -37.41 6.35
N ASP A 94 -7.89 -37.13 6.90
CA ASP A 94 -7.70 -36.82 8.31
C ASP A 94 -8.05 -35.35 8.55
N LYS A 95 -9.22 -35.12 9.15
CA LYS A 95 -9.75 -33.77 9.41
C LYS A 95 -8.84 -32.96 10.34
N ASP A 96 -8.27 -33.60 11.35
CA ASP A 96 -7.52 -32.90 12.40
C ASP A 96 -6.11 -32.59 11.92
N LYS A 97 -5.45 -33.56 11.26
CA LYS A 97 -4.18 -33.32 10.58
C LYS A 97 -4.32 -32.25 9.48
N TRP A 98 -5.39 -32.28 8.70
CA TRP A 98 -5.64 -31.26 7.68
C TRP A 98 -5.81 -29.86 8.28
N ARG A 99 -6.57 -29.77 9.39
CA ARG A 99 -6.75 -28.49 10.11
C ARG A 99 -5.44 -27.96 10.67
N GLU A 100 -4.63 -28.83 11.27
CA GLU A 100 -3.33 -28.46 11.81
C GLU A 100 -2.40 -27.94 10.71
N THR A 101 -2.27 -28.68 9.61
CA THR A 101 -1.46 -28.30 8.45
C THR A 101 -1.87 -26.92 7.93
N ILE A 102 -3.15 -26.66 7.68
CA ILE A 102 -3.60 -25.35 7.16
C ILE A 102 -3.39 -24.24 8.20
N ASN A 103 -3.69 -24.49 9.48
CA ASN A 103 -3.58 -23.45 10.51
C ASN A 103 -2.13 -23.03 10.74
N ARG A 104 -1.17 -23.97 10.68
CA ARG A 104 0.26 -23.67 10.80
C ARG A 104 0.71 -22.55 9.87
N PHE A 105 0.19 -22.53 8.65
CA PHE A 105 0.54 -21.53 7.65
C PHE A 105 -0.18 -20.19 7.82
N ALA A 106 -1.27 -20.15 8.59
CA ALA A 106 -2.01 -18.92 8.86
C ALA A 106 -1.53 -18.21 10.14
N HIS A 107 -0.51 -18.71 10.84
CA HIS A 107 -0.05 -18.19 12.13
C HIS A 107 1.35 -17.55 12.11
N SER A 108 1.91 -17.27 10.94
CA SER A 108 3.34 -16.95 10.79
C SER A 108 3.80 -15.54 11.20
N ASN A 109 3.01 -14.78 11.95
CA ASN A 109 3.46 -13.48 12.45
C ASN A 109 3.63 -13.55 13.97
N ASP A 110 4.85 -13.89 14.39
CA ASP A 110 5.23 -13.68 15.78
C ASP A 110 5.17 -12.17 16.09
N PRO A 111 4.48 -11.76 17.17
CA PRO A 111 4.45 -10.36 17.56
C PRO A 111 5.88 -9.86 17.78
N SER A 112 6.19 -8.66 17.27
CA SER A 112 7.49 -8.03 17.54
C SER A 112 7.73 -7.94 19.05
N SER A 113 8.90 -8.35 19.53
CA SER A 113 9.22 -8.29 20.97
C SER A 113 9.26 -6.85 21.51
N ASN A 114 9.45 -5.86 20.63
CA ASN A 114 9.66 -4.45 20.98
C ASN A 114 8.44 -3.58 20.62
N ILE A 115 7.21 -4.06 20.87
CA ILE A 115 5.97 -3.34 20.55
C ILE A 115 6.01 -1.88 21.05
N SER A 116 6.38 -1.70 22.33
CA SER A 116 6.41 -0.38 22.99
C SER A 116 7.32 0.60 22.26
N GLU A 117 8.52 0.16 21.88
CA GLU A 117 9.51 0.99 21.18
C GLU A 117 9.03 1.38 19.78
N VAL A 118 8.51 0.42 19.01
CA VAL A 118 7.98 0.69 17.67
C VAL A 118 6.83 1.69 17.74
N VAL A 119 5.89 1.50 18.67
CA VAL A 119 4.77 2.43 18.86
C VAL A 119 5.28 3.84 19.22
N GLN A 120 6.28 3.94 20.08
CA GLN A 120 6.86 5.21 20.48
C GLN A 120 7.54 5.92 19.29
N GLN A 121 8.29 5.19 18.46
CA GLN A 121 8.91 5.75 17.25
C GLN A 121 7.87 6.30 16.27
N TYR A 122 6.77 5.58 16.03
CA TYR A 122 5.69 6.05 15.15
C TYR A 122 4.95 7.25 15.74
N LYS A 123 4.76 7.29 17.05
CA LYS A 123 4.19 8.44 17.76
C LYS A 123 5.07 9.69 17.58
N GLN A 124 6.38 9.58 17.81
CA GLN A 124 7.33 10.67 17.61
C GLN A 124 7.33 11.17 16.14
N LYS A 125 7.31 10.26 15.16
CA LYS A 125 7.20 10.63 13.74
C LYS A 125 5.90 11.38 13.45
N SER A 126 4.79 10.93 14.04
CA SER A 126 3.48 11.58 13.88
C SER A 126 3.47 12.99 14.47
N ASP A 127 4.02 13.16 15.67
CA ASP A 127 4.08 14.45 16.34
C ASP A 127 4.98 15.44 15.58
N LYS A 128 6.12 14.98 15.04
CA LYS A 128 6.96 15.79 14.13
C LYS A 128 6.18 16.27 12.89
N ARG A 129 5.33 15.42 12.30
CA ARG A 129 4.47 15.81 11.16
C ARG A 129 3.42 16.83 11.57
N ARG A 130 2.78 16.68 12.73
CA ARG A 130 1.79 17.63 13.25
C ARG A 130 2.41 19.00 13.52
N VAL A 131 3.59 19.00 14.15
CA VAL A 131 4.35 20.24 14.37
C VAL A 131 4.69 20.88 13.02
N ALA A 132 5.18 20.10 12.05
CA ALA A 132 5.47 20.62 10.71
C ALA A 132 4.23 21.15 9.97
N SER A 133 3.05 20.53 10.12
CA SER A 133 1.82 21.03 9.51
C SER A 133 1.27 22.28 10.19
N ASN A 134 1.51 22.45 11.49
CA ASN A 134 1.13 23.66 12.23
C ASN A 134 2.06 24.85 11.92
N VAL A 135 3.27 24.59 11.42
CA VAL A 135 4.17 25.65 10.94
C VAL A 135 3.61 26.18 9.61
N PRO A 136 3.35 27.50 9.49
CA PRO A 136 2.89 28.09 8.24
C PRO A 136 3.86 27.74 7.11
N PRO A 137 3.36 27.39 5.91
CA PRO A 137 4.24 27.13 4.79
C PRO A 137 5.08 28.38 4.52
N PRO A 138 6.35 28.21 4.10
CA PRO A 138 7.19 29.34 3.77
C PRO A 138 6.53 30.19 2.66
N PRO A 139 6.67 31.52 2.72
CA PRO A 139 6.03 32.42 1.78
C PRO A 139 6.54 32.16 0.35
N LYS A 140 5.64 32.15 -0.62
CA LYS A 140 6.02 31.98 -2.04
C LYS A 140 6.61 33.27 -2.58
N VAL A 141 7.60 33.15 -3.47
CA VAL A 141 8.22 34.31 -4.18
C VAL A 141 7.16 35.22 -4.79
N THR A 142 6.18 34.66 -5.51
CA THR A 142 5.11 35.42 -6.17
C THR A 142 4.21 36.18 -5.18
N GLU A 143 3.93 35.59 -4.01
CA GLU A 143 3.14 36.24 -2.95
C GLU A 143 3.89 37.42 -2.35
N VAL A 144 5.19 37.26 -2.06
CA VAL A 144 6.04 38.33 -1.53
C VAL A 144 6.20 39.46 -2.56
N LEU A 145 6.42 39.12 -3.83
CA LEU A 145 6.53 40.12 -4.90
C LEU A 145 5.22 40.90 -5.10
N THR A 146 4.07 40.22 -5.01
CA THR A 146 2.76 40.90 -5.08
C THR A 146 2.58 41.88 -3.91
N LYS A 147 2.94 41.46 -2.69
CA LYS A 147 2.90 42.34 -1.50
C LYS A 147 3.85 43.55 -1.61
N GLN A 148 4.93 43.43 -2.37
CA GLN A 148 5.88 44.51 -2.64
C GLN A 148 5.50 45.38 -3.85
N GLY A 149 4.36 45.15 -4.50
CA GLY A 149 3.95 45.91 -5.68
C GLY A 149 4.76 45.58 -6.95
N LEU A 150 5.47 44.45 -6.98
CA LEU A 150 6.29 44.01 -8.12
C LEU A 150 5.52 43.10 -9.10
N LYS A 151 4.19 43.12 -9.03
CA LYS A 151 3.29 42.44 -9.98
C LYS A 151 2.73 43.48 -10.94
N ASN A 152 2.99 43.31 -12.23
CA ASN A 152 2.48 44.17 -13.28
C ASN A 152 1.01 43.82 -13.59
N ASN A 153 0.28 44.76 -14.22
CA ASN A 153 -1.13 44.57 -14.59
C ASN A 153 -1.34 43.37 -15.53
N ASP A 154 -0.36 43.09 -16.40
CA ASP A 154 -0.40 41.97 -17.36
C ASP A 154 -0.16 40.58 -16.70
N GLY A 155 -0.09 40.51 -15.37
CA GLY A 155 0.17 39.27 -14.63
C GLY A 155 1.63 38.81 -14.64
N THR A 156 2.54 39.65 -15.14
CA THR A 156 4.00 39.43 -15.07
C THR A 156 4.58 39.99 -13.77
N TYR A 157 5.77 39.50 -13.39
CA TYR A 157 6.47 39.87 -12.17
C TYR A 157 7.81 40.51 -12.49
N THR A 158 8.17 41.54 -11.73
CA THR A 158 9.44 42.25 -11.85
C THR A 158 10.45 41.69 -10.84
N CYS A 159 11.65 41.37 -11.31
CA CYS A 159 12.75 40.88 -10.47
C CYS A 159 13.20 41.98 -9.49
N PRO A 160 13.37 41.67 -8.19
CA PRO A 160 13.80 42.63 -7.18
C PRO A 160 15.29 43.00 -7.28
N ASN A 161 16.10 42.26 -8.04
CA ASN A 161 17.50 42.62 -8.28
C ASN A 161 17.60 43.69 -9.38
N SER A 162 18.04 44.89 -8.99
CA SER A 162 18.19 46.03 -9.90
C SER A 162 19.26 45.83 -10.98
N LYS A 163 20.21 44.93 -10.78
CA LYS A 163 21.28 44.62 -11.75
C LYS A 163 20.92 43.47 -12.71
N CYS A 164 19.68 42.96 -12.65
CA CYS A 164 19.29 41.83 -13.48
C CYS A 164 19.08 42.26 -14.96
N PRO A 165 19.68 41.57 -15.94
CA PRO A 165 19.53 41.89 -17.37
C PRO A 165 18.13 41.56 -17.90
N ARG A 166 17.42 40.61 -17.29
CA ARG A 166 16.04 40.24 -17.64
C ARG A 166 15.15 40.52 -16.46
N ARG A 167 14.42 41.65 -16.46
CA ARG A 167 13.64 42.07 -15.29
C ARG A 167 12.23 41.51 -15.21
N ILE A 168 11.60 41.14 -16.32
CA ILE A 168 10.18 40.77 -16.38
C ILE A 168 10.04 39.26 -16.63
N PHE A 169 9.24 38.58 -15.79
CA PHE A 169 9.00 37.15 -15.90
C PHE A 169 7.51 36.80 -15.72
N LYS A 170 7.09 35.69 -16.31
CA LYS A 170 5.82 35.04 -15.96
C LYS A 170 5.95 34.32 -14.60
N ALA A 171 4.81 34.05 -13.97
CA ALA A 171 4.73 33.37 -12.67
C ALA A 171 5.51 32.04 -12.61
N GLN A 172 5.51 31.26 -13.69
CA GLN A 172 6.20 29.97 -13.76
C GLN A 172 7.74 30.10 -13.72
N GLY A 173 8.29 31.20 -14.23
CA GLY A 173 9.74 31.41 -14.36
C GLY A 173 10.37 32.25 -13.25
N ILE A 174 9.59 33.13 -12.61
CA ILE A 174 10.11 34.11 -11.64
C ILE A 174 10.69 33.45 -10.39
N THR A 175 10.07 32.39 -9.87
CA THR A 175 10.50 31.76 -8.61
C THR A 175 11.92 31.20 -8.70
N ARG A 176 12.21 30.43 -9.75
CA ARG A 176 13.56 29.88 -9.98
C ARG A 176 14.56 31.00 -10.23
N HIS A 177 14.17 31.99 -11.04
CA HIS A 177 15.04 33.12 -11.35
C HIS A 177 15.45 33.89 -10.08
N VAL A 178 14.49 34.32 -9.25
CA VAL A 178 14.75 35.14 -8.06
C VAL A 178 15.61 34.38 -7.04
N ASN A 179 15.41 33.06 -6.89
CA ASN A 179 16.26 32.22 -6.04
C ASN A 179 17.74 32.25 -6.45
N THR A 180 18.02 32.35 -7.76
CA THR A 180 19.40 32.43 -8.30
C THR A 180 19.93 33.87 -8.41
N CYS A 181 19.07 34.81 -8.78
CA CYS A 181 19.44 36.17 -9.15
C CYS A 181 19.45 37.13 -7.95
N ALA A 182 18.65 36.85 -6.92
CA ALA A 182 18.52 37.69 -5.72
C ALA A 182 18.52 36.84 -4.44
N PRO A 183 19.57 36.02 -4.18
CA PRO A 183 19.59 35.11 -3.03
C PRO A 183 19.49 35.86 -1.69
N GLU A 184 20.11 37.03 -1.57
CA GLU A 184 20.03 37.88 -0.37
C GLU A 184 18.61 38.44 -0.13
N TRP A 185 17.87 38.74 -1.21
CA TRP A 185 16.47 39.14 -1.09
C TRP A 185 15.60 37.97 -0.62
N CYS A 186 15.84 36.75 -1.12
CA CYS A 186 15.14 35.56 -0.64
C CYS A 186 15.42 35.28 0.84
N LYS A 187 16.67 35.41 1.29
CA LYS A 187 17.06 35.28 2.70
C LYS A 187 16.32 36.30 3.58
N LYS A 188 16.29 37.58 3.18
CA LYS A 188 15.58 38.64 3.91
C LYS A 188 14.09 38.35 4.11
N HIS A 189 13.45 37.68 3.14
CA HIS A 189 12.01 37.37 3.17
C HIS A 189 11.69 35.94 3.62
N LYS A 190 12.67 35.21 4.17
CA LYS A 190 12.50 33.82 4.66
C LYS A 190 11.97 32.87 3.58
N ILE A 191 12.34 33.11 2.32
CA ILE A 191 11.97 32.25 1.20
C ILE A 191 13.02 31.13 1.10
N PRO A 192 12.62 29.84 1.13
CA PRO A 192 13.54 28.74 0.97
C PRO A 192 14.14 28.79 -0.43
N THR A 193 15.45 29.00 -0.50
CA THR A 193 16.20 28.95 -1.74
C THR A 193 16.60 27.50 -1.97
N ASN A 194 16.00 26.86 -2.98
CA ASN A 194 16.51 25.59 -3.49
C ASN A 194 17.78 25.88 -4.28
N LEU A 195 18.88 26.14 -3.58
CA LEU A 195 20.22 26.07 -4.14
C LEU A 195 20.51 24.59 -4.35
N VAL A 196 20.16 24.09 -5.54
CA VAL A 196 20.71 22.83 -6.03
C VAL A 196 22.22 23.02 -6.02
N LYS A 197 22.90 22.32 -5.10
CA LYS A 197 24.34 22.09 -5.19
C LYS A 197 24.60 21.16 -6.36
#